data_AF-L7VYV6-F1
#
_entry.id   AF-L7VYV6-F1
#
_cell.length_a   1.000
_cell.length_b   1.000
_cell.length_c   1.000
_cell.angle_alpha   90.00
_cell.angle_beta   90.00
_cell.angle_gamma   90.00
#
_symmetry.space_group_name_H-M   'P 1'
#
loop_
_entity.id
_entity.type
_entity.pdbx_description
1 polymer ?
#
loop_
_entity_poly.entity_id
_entity_poly.type
_entity_poly.pdbx_seq_one_letter_code
_entity_poly.pdbx_strand_id
1 'polypeptide(L)'
;MTGGPLGQTGRVVRYLSLGWIDELANEVLASTALTDLARTHRIGVTQVVTDGPEGDVTYHLQVGDGLASFGAGPADPEDVCMRQDWATAVAVATGTLPAQEAFITGRILLTGDQQALLAAQPVFGALDAVFAAVRERTDYR
;
A
#
# COMPACT_ATOMS: atom_id res chain seq x y z
N MET A 1 25.83 36.69 10.45
CA MET A 1 26.19 35.62 9.51
C MET A 1 25.74 34.30 10.15
N THR A 2 24.45 34.14 10.44
CA THR A 2 23.37 33.64 9.57
C THR A 2 23.62 32.20 9.12
N GLY A 3 23.22 31.22 9.94
CA GLY A 3 22.92 29.86 9.52
C GLY A 3 21.44 29.63 9.80
N GLY A 4 20.59 29.76 8.77
CA GLY A 4 19.16 29.54 8.89
C GLY A 4 18.82 28.08 9.18
N PRO A 5 17.64 27.78 9.75
CA PRO A 5 17.18 26.41 9.90
C PRO A 5 17.07 25.79 8.50
N LEU A 6 17.74 24.66 8.30
CA LEU A 6 17.55 23.81 7.13
C LEU A 6 16.05 23.50 7.04
N GLY A 7 15.41 24.01 6.00
CA GLY A 7 14.03 23.68 5.70
C GLY A 7 13.92 22.16 5.60
N GLN A 8 12.99 21.58 6.37
CA GLN A 8 12.46 20.26 6.08
C GLN A 8 11.75 20.34 4.74
N THR A 9 12.53 20.21 3.67
CA THR A 9 12.02 20.02 2.32
C THR A 9 11.36 18.65 2.34
N GLY A 10 10.02 18.63 2.24
CA GLY A 10 9.25 17.38 2.18
C GLY A 10 9.86 16.50 1.10
N ARG A 11 10.52 15.42 1.53
CA ARG A 11 11.24 14.53 0.63
C ARG A 11 10.19 13.80 -0.20
N VAL A 12 9.99 14.26 -1.42
CA VAL A 12 9.13 13.59 -2.37
C VAL A 12 9.72 12.19 -2.61
N VAL A 13 8.94 11.15 -2.32
CA VAL A 13 9.34 9.75 -2.50
C VAL A 13 8.73 9.22 -3.79
N ARG A 14 9.52 8.47 -4.57
CA ARG A 14 9.04 7.92 -5.84
C ARG A 14 8.09 6.75 -5.56
N TYR A 15 6.96 6.71 -6.24
CA TYR A 15 5.97 5.64 -6.14
C TYR A 15 6.62 4.25 -6.34
N LEU A 16 6.31 3.31 -5.45
CA LEU A 16 6.84 1.94 -5.40
C LEU A 16 8.36 1.78 -5.27
N SER A 17 9.10 2.86 -5.03
CA SER A 17 10.51 2.73 -4.63
C SER A 17 10.62 2.17 -3.21
N LEU A 18 11.81 1.66 -2.85
CA LEU A 18 12.10 1.23 -1.47
C LEU A 18 11.79 2.33 -0.45
N GLY A 19 12.12 3.59 -0.75
CA GLY A 19 11.82 4.71 0.14
C GLY A 19 10.32 4.95 0.34
N TRP A 20 9.50 4.68 -0.67
CA TRP A 20 8.04 4.75 -0.54
C TRP A 20 7.48 3.61 0.31
N ILE A 21 8.03 2.40 0.17
CA ILE A 21 7.67 1.25 1.01
C ILE A 21 8.03 1.54 2.48
N ASP A 22 9.22 2.09 2.74
CA ASP A 22 9.66 2.44 4.10
C ASP A 22 8.79 3.53 4.74
N GLU A 23 8.41 4.56 3.99
CA GLU A 23 7.50 5.60 4.48
C GLU A 23 6.13 5.02 4.85
N LEU A 24 5.56 4.16 3.99
CA LEU A 24 4.30 3.50 4.30
C LEU A 24 4.41 2.54 5.49
N ALA A 25 5.52 1.81 5.61
CA ALA A 25 5.77 0.95 6.76
C ALA A 25 5.73 1.76 8.07
N ASN A 26 6.35 2.94 8.08
CA ASN A 26 6.33 3.82 9.25
C ASN A 26 4.91 4.32 9.58
N GLU A 27 4.15 4.76 8.59
CA GLU A 27 2.78 5.27 8.80
C GLU A 27 1.81 4.14 9.21
N VAL A 28 1.98 2.93 8.64
CA VAL A 28 1.20 1.73 9.03
C VAL A 28 1.51 1.35 10.47
N LEU A 29 2.78 1.32 10.87
CA LEU A 29 3.20 1.01 12.24
C LEU A 29 2.72 2.06 13.24
N ALA A 30 2.63 3.33 12.83
CA ALA A 30 2.15 4.43 13.68
C ALA A 30 0.62 4.48 13.81
N SER A 31 -0.13 3.74 12.97
CA SER A 31 -1.58 3.79 12.94
C SER A 31 -2.22 2.95 14.05
N THR A 32 -2.77 3.63 15.07
CA THR A 32 -3.58 2.99 16.11
C THR A 32 -4.81 2.30 15.53
N ALA A 33 -5.43 2.87 14.48
CA ALA A 33 -6.60 2.28 13.84
C ALA A 33 -6.29 0.91 13.21
N LEU A 34 -5.14 0.79 12.52
CA LEU A 34 -4.70 -0.48 11.96
C LEU A 34 -4.31 -1.48 13.07
N THR A 35 -3.67 -0.99 14.14
CA THR A 35 -3.31 -1.80 15.31
C THR A 35 -4.55 -2.40 15.98
N ASP A 36 -5.61 -1.62 16.17
CA ASP A 36 -6.87 -2.08 16.77
C ASP A 36 -7.59 -3.09 15.87
N LEU A 37 -7.63 -2.84 14.57
CA LEU A 37 -8.19 -3.77 13.59
C LEU A 37 -7.40 -5.08 13.54
N ALA A 38 -6.08 -5.04 13.68
CA ALA A 38 -5.21 -6.22 13.71
C ALA A 38 -5.48 -7.16 14.90
N ARG A 39 -6.21 -6.71 15.94
CA ARG A 39 -6.63 -7.57 17.07
C ARG A 39 -7.80 -8.48 16.71
N THR A 40 -8.60 -8.09 15.73
CA THR A 40 -9.85 -8.77 15.35
C THR A 40 -9.82 -9.30 13.92
N HIS A 41 -8.90 -8.82 13.09
CA HIS A 41 -8.71 -9.24 11.71
C HIS A 41 -7.31 -9.82 11.51
N ARG A 42 -7.21 -10.80 10.64
CA ARG A 42 -5.97 -11.37 10.15
C ARG A 42 -6.04 -11.46 8.64
N ILE A 43 -5.07 -10.87 7.95
CA ILE A 43 -4.92 -10.99 6.50
C ILE A 43 -3.49 -10.67 6.07
N GLY A 44 -2.92 -11.49 5.19
CA GLY A 44 -1.70 -11.20 4.43
C GLY A 44 -2.04 -10.94 2.95
N VAL A 45 -1.68 -9.76 2.46
CA VAL A 45 -1.99 -9.30 1.09
C VAL A 45 -0.70 -9.00 0.36
N THR A 46 -0.39 -9.75 -0.68
CA THR A 46 0.68 -9.46 -1.63
C THR A 46 0.15 -8.57 -2.76
N GLN A 47 0.94 -7.57 -3.14
CA GLN A 47 0.72 -6.69 -4.27
C GLN A 47 1.90 -6.81 -5.23
N VAL A 48 1.60 -7.15 -6.48
CA VAL A 48 2.57 -7.24 -7.57
C VAL A 48 2.21 -6.20 -8.61
N VAL A 49 3.14 -5.28 -8.87
CA VAL A 49 3.02 -4.27 -9.92
C VAL A 49 4.06 -4.58 -10.98
N THR A 50 3.60 -4.90 -12.19
CA THR A 50 4.47 -5.21 -13.34
C THR A 50 4.66 -4.01 -14.26
N ASP A 51 5.64 -4.10 -15.15
CA ASP A 51 5.87 -3.09 -16.20
C ASP A 51 6.18 -1.69 -15.65
N GLY A 52 6.76 -1.65 -14.43
CA GLY A 52 7.21 -0.43 -13.79
C GLY A 52 8.51 0.11 -14.40
N PRO A 53 8.81 1.41 -14.22
CA PRO A 53 10.02 2.03 -14.76
C PRO A 53 11.32 1.45 -14.18
N GLU A 54 11.27 0.80 -13.02
CA GLU A 54 12.38 0.13 -12.36
C GLU A 54 12.27 -1.41 -12.40
N GLY A 55 11.30 -1.92 -13.17
CA GLY A 55 10.93 -3.33 -13.22
C GLY A 55 9.73 -3.65 -12.32
N ASP A 56 9.52 -4.94 -12.11
CA ASP A 56 8.40 -5.44 -11.32
C ASP A 56 8.67 -5.21 -9.82
N VAL A 57 7.67 -4.67 -9.13
CA VAL A 57 7.74 -4.42 -7.69
C VAL A 57 6.74 -5.32 -6.98
N THR A 58 7.20 -6.01 -5.94
CA THR A 58 6.34 -6.79 -5.04
C THR A 58 6.46 -6.24 -3.63
N TYR A 59 5.32 -6.00 -3.00
CA TYR A 59 5.21 -5.55 -1.62
C TYR A 59 3.99 -6.18 -0.96
N HIS A 60 3.89 -6.10 0.36
CA HIS A 60 2.78 -6.69 1.09
C HIS A 60 2.28 -5.83 2.25
N LEU A 61 1.05 -6.12 2.64
CA LEU A 61 0.45 -5.74 3.91
C LEU A 61 0.22 -7.01 4.73
N GLN A 62 0.70 -7.03 5.97
CA GLN A 62 0.40 -8.08 6.92
C GLN A 62 -0.33 -7.49 8.13
N VAL A 63 -1.52 -8.01 8.42
CA VAL A 63 -2.34 -7.62 9.56
C VAL A 63 -2.69 -8.85 10.36
N GLY A 64 -2.52 -8.77 11.68
CA GLY A 64 -2.88 -9.85 12.59
C GLY A 64 -2.15 -9.73 13.92
N ASP A 65 -2.63 -10.46 14.93
CA ASP A 65 -2.01 -10.56 16.25
C ASP A 65 -1.79 -9.19 16.93
N GLY A 66 -2.64 -8.21 16.61
CA GLY A 66 -2.56 -6.85 17.13
C GLY A 66 -1.45 -5.99 16.51
N LEU A 67 -0.90 -6.39 15.36
CA LEU A 67 0.09 -5.62 14.60
C LEU A 67 -0.32 -5.51 13.12
N ALA A 68 -0.07 -4.34 12.54
CA ALA A 68 -0.09 -4.14 11.10
C ALA A 68 1.34 -3.81 10.64
N SER A 69 1.77 -4.40 9.53
CA SER A 69 3.08 -4.15 8.94
C SER A 69 2.99 -4.10 7.42
N PHE A 70 3.92 -3.38 6.83
CA PHE A 70 4.03 -3.20 5.39
C PHE A 70 5.49 -3.34 5.00
N GLY A 71 5.78 -3.99 3.88
CA GLY A 71 7.15 -4.26 3.49
C GLY A 71 7.31 -4.75 2.06
N ALA A 72 8.56 -4.81 1.60
CA ALA A 72 8.91 -5.37 0.31
C ALA A 72 8.82 -6.90 0.32
N GLY A 73 8.53 -7.48 -0.84
CA GLY A 73 8.33 -8.93 -1.01
C GLY A 73 6.91 -9.40 -0.70
N PRO A 74 6.63 -10.71 -0.87
CA PRO A 74 5.32 -11.29 -0.65
C PRO A 74 4.95 -11.39 0.83
N ALA A 75 3.65 -11.45 1.13
CA ALA A 75 3.12 -11.74 2.45
C ALA A 75 3.43 -13.18 2.89
N ASP A 76 3.54 -13.41 4.19
CA ASP A 76 3.61 -14.75 4.78
C ASP A 76 2.83 -14.80 6.11
N PRO A 77 1.70 -15.53 6.18
CA PRO A 77 1.06 -16.27 5.09
C PRO A 77 0.45 -15.34 4.02
N GLU A 78 0.50 -15.78 2.75
CA GLU A 78 -0.18 -15.10 1.64
C GLU A 78 -1.64 -15.59 1.53
N ASP A 79 -2.58 -14.80 2.06
CA ASP A 79 -4.01 -15.09 1.91
C ASP A 79 -4.52 -14.65 0.53
N VAL A 80 -3.98 -13.52 0.04
CA VAL A 80 -4.43 -12.86 -1.18
C VAL A 80 -3.25 -12.28 -1.94
N CYS A 81 -3.24 -12.44 -3.26
CA CYS A 81 -2.32 -11.74 -4.16
C CYS A 81 -3.10 -10.89 -5.17
N MET A 82 -2.74 -9.62 -5.28
CA MET A 82 -3.23 -8.68 -6.29
C MET A 82 -2.12 -8.39 -7.29
N ARG A 83 -2.39 -8.53 -8.58
CA ARG A 83 -1.47 -8.22 -9.67
C ARG A 83 -2.07 -7.21 -10.62
N GLN A 84 -1.33 -6.16 -10.95
CA GLN A 84 -1.71 -5.14 -11.93
C GLN A 84 -0.48 -4.58 -12.64
N ASP A 85 -0.67 -3.91 -13.77
CA ASP A 85 0.40 -3.16 -14.42
C ASP A 85 0.63 -1.80 -13.74
N TRP A 86 1.79 -1.19 -14.01
CA TRP A 86 2.17 0.13 -13.48
C TRP A 86 1.14 1.22 -13.79
N ALA A 87 0.60 1.23 -15.01
CA ALA A 87 -0.36 2.24 -15.43
C ALA A 87 -1.66 2.17 -14.61
N THR A 88 -2.15 0.95 -14.33
CA THR A 88 -3.31 0.70 -13.49
C THR A 88 -3.02 1.06 -12.03
N ALA A 89 -1.85 0.68 -11.51
CA ALA A 89 -1.43 1.03 -10.15
C ALA A 89 -1.40 2.56 -9.94
N VAL A 90 -0.80 3.31 -10.87
CA VAL A 90 -0.77 4.77 -10.84
C VAL A 90 -2.19 5.33 -10.97
N ALA A 91 -3.03 4.79 -11.85
CA ALA A 91 -4.40 5.29 -12.02
C ALA A 91 -5.23 5.13 -10.74
N VAL A 92 -5.08 4.00 -10.06
CA VAL A 92 -5.73 3.74 -8.76
C VAL A 92 -5.16 4.62 -7.66
N ALA A 93 -3.83 4.74 -7.56
CA ALA A 93 -3.19 5.54 -6.52
C ALA A 93 -3.48 7.05 -6.65
N THR A 94 -3.65 7.55 -7.88
CA THR A 94 -4.01 8.95 -8.17
C THR A 94 -5.53 9.21 -8.14
N GLY A 95 -6.35 8.16 -7.97
CA GLY A 95 -7.80 8.26 -7.95
C GLY A 95 -8.44 8.52 -9.33
N THR A 96 -7.67 8.40 -10.41
CA THR A 96 -8.17 8.53 -11.79
C THR A 96 -8.92 7.29 -12.27
N LEU A 97 -8.69 6.14 -11.64
CA LEU A 97 -9.44 4.90 -11.81
C LEU A 97 -9.86 4.34 -10.44
N PRO A 98 -11.16 4.14 -10.16
CA PRO A 98 -11.59 3.48 -8.93
C PRO A 98 -11.05 2.04 -8.87
N ALA A 99 -10.49 1.63 -7.71
CA ALA A 99 -9.94 0.28 -7.52
C ALA A 99 -10.98 -0.82 -7.80
N GLN A 100 -12.23 -0.61 -7.41
CA GLN A 100 -13.34 -1.53 -7.68
C GLN A 100 -13.60 -1.69 -9.19
N GLU A 101 -13.50 -0.61 -9.96
CA GLU A 101 -13.66 -0.66 -11.40
C GLU A 101 -12.48 -1.39 -12.07
N ALA A 102 -11.25 -1.10 -11.63
CA ALA A 102 -10.04 -1.80 -12.09
C ALA A 102 -10.13 -3.32 -11.85
N PHE A 103 -10.73 -3.72 -10.72
CA PHE A 103 -10.99 -5.12 -10.39
C PHE A 103 -12.07 -5.73 -11.30
N ILE A 104 -13.24 -5.10 -11.44
CA ILE A 104 -14.35 -5.61 -12.27
C ILE A 104 -13.94 -5.73 -13.75
N THR A 105 -13.12 -4.80 -14.24
CA THR A 105 -12.64 -4.78 -15.63
C THR A 105 -11.45 -5.73 -15.88
N GLY A 106 -10.99 -6.45 -14.86
CA GLY A 106 -9.91 -7.43 -14.98
C GLY A 106 -8.50 -6.83 -15.09
N ARG A 107 -8.33 -5.53 -14.79
CA ARG A 107 -7.02 -4.87 -14.74
C ARG A 107 -6.24 -5.20 -13.47
N ILE A 108 -6.97 -5.52 -12.39
CA ILE A 108 -6.41 -6.09 -11.17
C ILE A 108 -6.79 -7.56 -11.13
N LEU A 109 -5.80 -8.43 -11.31
CA LEU A 109 -5.94 -9.87 -11.12
C LEU A 109 -5.82 -10.19 -9.64
N LEU A 110 -6.88 -10.74 -9.06
CA LEU A 110 -6.90 -11.19 -7.67
C LEU A 110 -6.88 -12.72 -7.61
N THR A 111 -5.99 -13.26 -6.80
CA THR A 111 -5.91 -14.69 -6.48
C THR A 111 -5.90 -14.90 -4.97
N GLY A 112 -6.31 -16.09 -4.51
CA GLY A 112 -6.36 -16.43 -3.08
C GLY A 112 -7.77 -16.37 -2.49
N ASP A 113 -7.86 -16.13 -1.18
CA ASP A 113 -9.11 -16.14 -0.43
C ASP A 113 -9.87 -14.81 -0.53
N GLN A 114 -10.85 -14.78 -1.42
CA GLN A 114 -11.72 -13.62 -1.61
C GLN A 114 -12.62 -13.33 -0.38
N GLN A 115 -12.98 -14.35 0.40
CA GLN A 115 -13.77 -14.15 1.62
C GLN A 115 -12.93 -13.47 2.71
N ALA A 116 -11.67 -13.86 2.85
CA ALA A 116 -10.73 -13.17 3.74
C ALA A 116 -10.57 -11.69 3.34
N LEU A 117 -10.45 -11.41 2.03
CA LEU A 117 -10.39 -10.04 1.53
C LEU A 117 -11.64 -9.22 1.90
N LEU A 118 -12.83 -9.80 1.70
CA LEU A 118 -14.10 -9.15 2.03
C LEU A 118 -14.25 -8.92 3.54
N ALA A 119 -13.86 -9.89 4.37
CA ALA A 119 -13.86 -9.75 5.82
C ALA A 119 -12.89 -8.65 6.29
N ALA A 120 -11.78 -8.45 5.58
CA ALA A 120 -10.79 -7.42 5.87
C ALA A 120 -11.13 -6.03 5.28
N GLN A 121 -12.32 -5.80 4.73
CA GLN A 121 -12.75 -4.48 4.23
C GLN A 121 -12.45 -3.29 5.18
N PRO A 122 -12.68 -3.41 6.51
CA PRO A 122 -12.35 -2.34 7.44
C PRO A 122 -10.84 -1.99 7.48
N VAL A 123 -9.98 -2.99 7.32
CA VAL A 123 -8.52 -2.82 7.26
C VAL A 123 -8.13 -1.95 6.07
N PHE A 124 -8.69 -2.23 4.89
CA PHE A 124 -8.41 -1.44 3.68
C PHE A 124 -8.95 -0.02 3.78
N GLY A 125 -10.09 0.18 4.43
CA GLY A 125 -10.61 1.52 4.70
C GLY A 125 -9.67 2.35 5.58
N ALA A 126 -9.12 1.75 6.66
CA ALA A 126 -8.13 2.42 7.50
C ALA A 126 -6.80 2.65 6.77
N LEU A 127 -6.41 1.72 5.91
CA LEU A 127 -5.19 1.82 5.10
C LEU A 127 -5.30 2.92 4.03
N ASP A 128 -6.47 3.17 3.44
CA ASP A 128 -6.65 4.27 2.48
C ASP A 128 -6.35 5.63 3.12
N ALA A 129 -6.70 5.83 4.39
CA ALA A 129 -6.35 7.04 5.13
C ALA A 129 -4.81 7.21 5.30
N VAL A 130 -4.10 6.10 5.53
CA VAL A 130 -2.62 6.08 5.58
C VAL A 130 -2.04 6.40 4.20
N PHE A 131 -2.56 5.77 3.14
CA PHE A 131 -2.15 6.07 1.78
C PHE A 131 -2.38 7.54 1.42
N ALA A 132 -3.53 8.13 1.80
CA ALA A 132 -3.83 9.53 1.52
C ALA A 132 -2.73 10.48 2.05
N ALA A 133 -2.20 10.24 3.25
CA ALA A 133 -1.12 11.03 3.82
C ALA A 133 0.20 10.89 3.04
N VAL A 134 0.51 9.69 2.52
CA VAL A 134 1.73 9.44 1.73
C VAL A 134 1.58 9.92 0.29
N ARG A 135 0.37 9.88 -0.28
CA ARG A 135 0.07 10.32 -1.65
C ARG A 135 0.48 11.77 -1.89
N GLU A 136 0.30 12.66 -0.90
CA GLU A 136 0.70 14.08 -0.99
C GLU A 136 2.22 14.27 -1.16
N ARG A 137 3.02 13.28 -0.74
CA ARG A 137 4.49 13.29 -0.81
C ARG A 137 5.04 12.31 -1.85
N THR A 138 4.18 11.74 -2.71
CA THR A 138 4.57 10.72 -3.69
C THR A 138 4.73 11.32 -5.09
N ASP A 139 5.86 11.04 -5.75
CA ASP A 139 6.05 11.31 -7.18
C ASP A 139 5.69 10.08 -8.01
N TYR A 140 4.81 10.28 -9.00
CA TYR A 140 4.29 9.23 -9.88
C TYR A 140 4.93 9.27 -11.28
N ARG A 141 6.07 9.94 -11.46
CA ARG A 141 6.72 10.13 -12.77
C ARG A 141 7.75 9.04 -13.12
#